data_AF-A0A1J5TAW5-F1
#
_entry.id   AF-A0A1J5TAW5-F1
#
_cell.length_a   1.000
_cell.length_b   1.000
_cell.length_c   1.000
_cell.angle_alpha   90.00
_cell.angle_beta   90.00
_cell.angle_gamma   90.00
#
_symmetry.space_group_name_H-M   'P 1'
#
loop_
_entity.id
_entity.type
_entity.pdbx_description
1 polymer ?
#
loop_
_entity_poly.entity_id
_entity_poly.type
_entity_poly.pdbx_seq_one_letter_code
_entity_poly.pdbx_strand_id
1 'polypeptide(L)'
;MALPRLQLLALLGSLNRAHTPLWLTGGVAVDFLVGRWTREHKDLDLIALSPDRAGLESELIALGFQTVFDSGWNTRWSFHTESGPSSDLEIIFVEPLIPDTGTLVIAPNDRAGARPGRYPLLPYALAPERRACMEGITFRVCSAEYEWWARHRSAALVPGRTLEPKIAHDLGLLETLVPAERRAALLASMT
;
A
#
# COMPACT_ATOMS: atom_id res chain seq x y z
N MET A 1 -16.93 5.04 6.09
CA MET A 1 -16.64 6.29 6.83
C MET A 1 -15.14 6.53 6.75
N ALA A 2 -14.65 7.78 6.71
CA ALA A 2 -13.21 8.01 6.80
C ALA A 2 -12.71 7.62 8.19
N LEU A 3 -11.47 7.13 8.28
CA LEU A 3 -10.81 6.90 9.55
C LEU A 3 -10.21 8.22 10.04
N PRO A 4 -10.44 8.60 11.31
CA PRO A 4 -9.76 9.74 11.89
C PRO A 4 -8.24 9.61 11.74
N ARG A 5 -7.57 10.69 11.34
CA ARG A 5 -6.10 10.78 11.26
C ARG A 5 -5.38 10.20 12.47
N LEU A 6 -5.85 10.53 13.68
CA LEU A 6 -5.27 10.02 14.93
C LEU A 6 -5.36 8.50 15.04
N GLN A 7 -6.44 7.90 14.54
CA GLN A 7 -6.61 6.45 14.52
C GLN A 7 -5.62 5.79 13.55
N LEU A 8 -5.43 6.37 12.35
CA LEU A 8 -4.45 5.87 11.38
C LEU A 8 -3.01 5.97 11.91
N LEU A 9 -2.66 7.05 12.61
CA LEU A 9 -1.35 7.19 13.25
C LEU A 9 -1.14 6.19 14.40
N ALA A 10 -2.16 5.97 15.23
CA ALA A 10 -2.10 4.97 16.30
C ALA A 10 -1.97 3.54 15.74
N LEU A 11 -2.65 3.26 14.62
CA LEU A 11 -2.56 2.00 13.90
C LEU A 11 -1.14 1.76 13.37
N LEU A 12 -0.56 2.74 12.68
CA LEU A 12 0.83 2.70 12.21
C LEU A 12 1.82 2.54 13.36
N GLY A 13 1.60 3.23 14.48
CA GLY A 13 2.40 3.06 15.70
C GLY A 13 2.34 1.64 16.25
N SER A 14 1.19 0.96 16.11
CA SER A 14 1.05 -0.45 16.50
C SER A 14 1.72 -1.41 15.55
N LEU A 15 1.58 -1.19 14.24
CA LEU A 15 2.20 -1.99 13.19
C LEU A 15 3.73 -1.83 13.16
N ASN A 16 4.27 -0.72 13.65
CA ASN A 16 5.72 -0.54 13.82
C ASN A 16 6.36 -1.51 14.81
N ARG A 17 5.55 -2.19 15.65
CA ARG A 17 6.03 -3.25 16.55
C ARG A 17 6.12 -4.61 15.87
N ALA A 18 5.58 -4.75 14.66
CA ALA A 18 5.73 -5.95 13.86
C ALA A 18 7.20 -6.19 13.53
N HIS A 19 7.63 -7.45 13.62
CA HIS A 19 8.97 -7.86 13.18
C HIS A 19 9.03 -7.97 11.67
N THR A 20 7.91 -8.34 11.05
CA THR A 20 7.80 -8.46 9.60
C THR A 20 7.88 -7.09 8.92
N PRO A 21 8.75 -6.91 7.90
CA PRO A 21 8.81 -5.68 7.12
C PRO A 21 7.48 -5.37 6.41
N LEU A 22 7.02 -4.13 6.61
CA LEU A 22 5.82 -3.57 5.97
C LEU A 22 6.21 -2.26 5.30
N TRP A 23 5.69 -2.00 4.10
CA TRP A 23 5.84 -0.72 3.41
C TRP A 23 4.48 -0.08 3.23
N LEU A 24 4.34 1.15 3.69
CA LEU A 24 3.18 1.97 3.43
C LEU A 24 3.05 2.22 1.92
N THR A 25 1.85 1.99 1.40
CA THR A 25 1.47 2.33 0.02
C THR A 25 0.15 3.11 0.01
N GLY A 26 -0.33 3.48 -1.17
CA GLY A 26 -1.65 4.07 -1.33
C GLY A 26 -1.74 5.51 -0.81
N GLY A 27 -2.91 5.88 -0.28
CA GLY A 27 -3.20 7.27 0.08
C GLY A 27 -2.31 7.80 1.21
N VAL A 28 -2.25 7.04 2.30
CA VAL A 28 -1.48 7.45 3.49
C VAL A 28 0.02 7.51 3.17
N ALA A 29 0.53 6.65 2.27
CA ALA A 29 1.91 6.76 1.78
C ALA A 29 2.20 8.09 1.12
N VAL A 30 1.28 8.60 0.28
CA VAL A 30 1.44 9.91 -0.37
C VAL A 30 1.57 11.01 0.67
N ASP A 31 0.71 11.01 1.70
CA ASP A 31 0.76 12.00 2.78
C ASP A 31 2.10 11.93 3.53
N PHE A 32 2.60 10.73 3.83
CA PHE A 32 3.93 10.53 4.42
C PHE A 32 5.07 11.05 3.51
N LEU A 33 5.00 10.77 2.21
CA LEU A 33 6.01 11.20 1.23
C LEU A 33 6.05 12.73 1.06
N VAL A 34 4.90 13.41 1.11
CA VAL A 34 4.84 14.89 1.04
C VAL A 34 5.00 15.57 2.40
N GLY A 35 5.04 14.80 3.49
CA GLY A 35 5.27 15.31 4.85
C GLY A 35 4.09 16.05 5.48
N ARG A 36 2.87 15.92 4.95
CA ARG A 36 1.64 16.48 5.54
C ARG A 36 0.39 15.67 5.17
N TRP A 37 -0.63 15.69 6.03
CA TRP A 37 -1.94 15.16 5.68
C TRP A 37 -2.61 16.04 4.63
N THR A 38 -3.09 15.44 3.54
CA THR A 38 -3.63 16.19 2.40
C THR A 38 -5.11 15.94 2.13
N ARG A 39 -5.69 14.88 2.70
CA ARG A 39 -7.11 14.55 2.63
C ARG A 39 -7.49 13.55 3.72
N GLU A 40 -8.79 13.22 3.79
CA GLU A 40 -9.25 12.08 4.58
C GLU A 40 -8.94 10.75 3.88
N HIS A 41 -8.71 9.70 4.67
CA HIS A 41 -8.44 8.34 4.21
C HIS A 41 -9.37 7.36 4.90
N LYS A 42 -9.73 6.28 4.21
CA LYS A 42 -10.72 5.29 4.69
C LYS A 42 -10.08 4.03 5.23
N ASP A 43 -8.80 3.84 4.92
CA ASP A 43 -8.05 2.61 5.02
C ASP A 43 -6.55 2.93 5.11
N LEU A 44 -5.79 1.94 5.56
CA LEU A 44 -4.33 1.89 5.50
C LEU A 44 -3.93 0.80 4.51
N ASP A 45 -3.18 1.15 3.47
CA ASP A 45 -2.66 0.19 2.49
C ASP A 45 -1.18 -0.12 2.78
N LEU A 46 -0.82 -1.40 2.88
CA LEU A 46 0.54 -1.87 3.07
C LEU A 46 0.95 -2.88 2.01
N ILE A 47 2.25 -3.00 1.78
CA ILE A 47 2.88 -4.10 1.05
C ILE A 47 3.73 -4.92 2.02
N ALA A 48 3.64 -6.25 1.89
CA ALA A 48 4.47 -7.23 2.59
C ALA A 48 5.05 -8.25 1.59
N LEU A 49 6.12 -8.93 1.97
CA LEU A 49 6.69 -10.01 1.16
C LEU A 49 5.94 -11.31 1.45
N SER A 50 5.60 -12.06 0.40
CA SER A 50 4.81 -13.29 0.52
C SER A 50 5.47 -14.40 1.37
N PRO A 51 6.81 -14.55 1.43
CA PRO A 51 7.43 -15.51 2.35
C PRO A 51 7.19 -15.21 3.83
N ASP A 52 6.96 -13.94 4.18
CA ASP A 52 6.75 -13.51 5.57
C ASP A 52 5.27 -13.59 6.00
N ARG A 53 4.38 -13.99 5.08
CA ARG A 53 2.92 -13.92 5.28
C ARG A 53 2.45 -14.60 6.56
N ALA A 54 2.84 -15.86 6.79
CA ALA A 54 2.38 -16.60 7.97
C ALA A 54 2.83 -15.97 9.29
N GLY A 55 4.04 -15.39 9.31
CA GLY A 55 4.57 -14.66 10.46
C GLY A 55 3.77 -13.38 10.70
N LEU A 56 3.58 -12.59 9.66
CA LEU A 56 2.79 -11.35 9.72
C LEU A 56 1.34 -11.60 10.16
N GLU A 57 0.67 -12.62 9.64
CA GLU A 57 -0.70 -12.97 10.05
C GLU A 57 -0.77 -13.29 11.55
N SER A 58 0.22 -14.02 12.07
CA SER A 58 0.32 -14.32 13.50
C SER A 58 0.55 -13.05 14.33
N GLU A 59 1.41 -12.14 13.87
CA GLU A 59 1.66 -10.85 14.51
C GLU A 59 0.41 -9.96 14.51
N LEU A 60 -0.33 -9.89 13.40
CA LEU A 60 -1.58 -9.13 13.29
C LEU A 60 -2.66 -9.68 14.24
N ILE A 61 -2.82 -11.00 14.30
CA ILE A 61 -3.76 -11.63 15.25
C ILE A 61 -3.36 -11.29 16.69
N ALA A 62 -2.08 -11.38 17.03
CA ALA A 62 -1.57 -11.03 18.36
C ALA A 62 -1.77 -9.53 18.70
N LEU A 63 -1.75 -8.67 17.68
CA LEU A 63 -2.08 -7.25 17.81
C LEU A 63 -3.59 -6.98 17.91
N GLY A 64 -4.45 -8.00 17.76
CA GLY A 64 -5.90 -7.89 17.89
C GLY A 64 -6.66 -7.69 16.58
N PHE A 65 -5.99 -7.84 15.43
CA PHE A 65 -6.65 -7.76 14.13
C PHE A 65 -7.38 -9.06 13.78
N GLN A 66 -8.43 -8.93 12.97
CA GLN A 66 -9.16 -10.05 12.40
C GLN A 66 -9.20 -9.95 10.88
N THR A 67 -8.90 -11.04 10.19
CA THR A 67 -9.03 -11.10 8.74
C THR A 67 -10.50 -11.10 8.35
N VAL A 68 -10.89 -10.17 7.48
CA VAL A 68 -12.26 -10.08 6.94
C VAL A 68 -12.34 -10.49 5.47
N PHE A 69 -11.21 -10.48 4.77
CA PHE A 69 -11.11 -10.89 3.37
C PHE A 69 -9.71 -11.38 3.06
N ASP A 70 -9.61 -12.40 2.22
CA ASP A 70 -8.35 -12.94 1.70
C ASP A 70 -8.55 -13.50 0.29
N SER A 71 -7.78 -13.00 -0.66
CA SER A 71 -7.72 -13.48 -2.04
C SER A 71 -6.36 -14.07 -2.42
N GLY A 72 -5.51 -14.39 -1.45
CA GLY A 72 -4.16 -14.92 -1.65
C GLY A 72 -3.10 -13.81 -1.75
N TRP A 73 -3.33 -12.83 -2.63
CA TRP A 73 -2.41 -11.71 -2.85
C TRP A 73 -2.83 -10.42 -2.13
N ASN A 74 -4.09 -10.35 -1.70
CA ASN A 74 -4.68 -9.22 -0.99
C ASN A 74 -5.39 -9.75 0.25
N THR A 75 -5.14 -9.12 1.39
CA THR A 75 -5.87 -9.40 2.63
C THR A 75 -6.42 -8.10 3.20
N ARG A 76 -7.61 -8.16 3.78
CA ARG A 76 -8.19 -7.05 4.54
C ARG A 76 -8.40 -7.45 5.97
N TRP A 77 -8.11 -6.52 6.86
CA TRP A 77 -8.11 -6.71 8.29
C TRP A 77 -8.92 -5.60 8.95
N SER A 78 -9.66 -5.98 9.98
CA SER A 78 -10.34 -5.05 10.88
C SER A 78 -9.66 -5.07 12.25
N PHE A 79 -9.64 -3.90 12.90
CA PHE A 79 -9.27 -3.79 14.30
C PHE A 79 -10.51 -3.39 15.09
N HIS A 80 -10.85 -4.14 16.14
CA HIS A 80 -12.07 -3.84 16.92
C HIS A 80 -11.95 -2.47 17.57
N THR A 81 -12.84 -1.56 17.18
CA THR A 81 -13.14 -0.33 17.93
C THR A 81 -14.50 -0.50 18.61
N GLU A 82 -14.73 0.21 19.72
CA GLU A 82 -16.03 0.23 20.41
C GLU A 82 -17.22 0.62 19.49
N SER A 83 -16.92 1.23 18.34
CA SER A 83 -17.84 1.66 17.29
C SER A 83 -18.18 0.61 16.21
N GLY A 84 -17.69 -0.63 16.31
CA GLY A 84 -17.94 -1.72 15.35
C GLY A 84 -16.83 -1.92 14.31
N PRO A 85 -16.97 -2.92 13.40
CA PRO A 85 -15.91 -3.30 12.47
C PRO A 85 -15.71 -2.26 11.36
N SER A 86 -14.51 -1.72 11.26
CA SER A 86 -14.02 -0.94 10.11
C SER A 86 -12.99 -1.77 9.32
N SER A 87 -13.01 -1.67 7.99
CA SER A 87 -11.97 -2.27 7.14
C SER A 87 -10.76 -1.33 7.16
N ASP A 88 -9.90 -1.50 8.14
CA ASP A 88 -8.88 -0.51 8.49
C ASP A 88 -7.57 -0.69 7.75
N LEU A 89 -7.30 -1.92 7.32
CA LEU A 89 -5.98 -2.31 6.86
C LEU A 89 -6.09 -3.27 5.67
N GLU A 90 -5.50 -2.88 4.54
CA GLU A 90 -5.32 -3.72 3.37
C GLU A 90 -3.83 -4.03 3.20
N ILE A 91 -3.49 -5.32 3.01
CA ILE A 91 -2.11 -5.76 2.82
C ILE A 91 -2.02 -6.51 1.49
N ILE A 92 -1.13 -6.02 0.63
CA ILE A 92 -0.75 -6.65 -0.62
C ILE A 92 0.51 -7.49 -0.40
N PHE A 93 0.43 -8.78 -0.73
CA PHE A 93 1.58 -9.68 -0.70
C PHE A 93 2.23 -9.78 -2.07
N VAL A 94 3.55 -9.62 -2.11
CA VAL A 94 4.34 -9.75 -3.34
C VAL A 94 5.47 -10.76 -3.18
N GLU A 95 5.75 -11.52 -4.23
CA GLU A 95 6.94 -12.37 -4.27
C GLU A 95 8.19 -11.47 -4.32
N PRO A 96 9.21 -11.67 -3.47
CA PRO A 96 10.39 -10.82 -3.45
C PRO A 96 11.13 -10.88 -4.80
N LEU A 97 11.58 -9.72 -5.26
CA LEU A 97 12.35 -9.57 -6.48
C LEU A 97 13.49 -8.58 -6.23
N ILE A 98 14.64 -8.83 -6.85
CA ILE A 98 15.81 -7.95 -6.72
C ILE A 98 15.83 -6.88 -7.82
N PRO A 99 16.33 -5.66 -7.51
CA PRO A 99 16.71 -5.18 -6.17
C PRO A 99 15.52 -4.59 -5.40
N ASP A 100 15.41 -4.95 -4.10
CA ASP A 100 14.46 -4.44 -3.10
C ASP A 100 13.06 -4.09 -3.64
N THR A 101 12.44 -5.07 -4.28
CA THR A 101 11.13 -4.94 -4.90
C THR A 101 10.36 -6.26 -4.82
N GLY A 102 9.28 -6.38 -5.56
CA GLY A 102 8.50 -7.61 -5.64
C GLY A 102 7.73 -7.76 -6.94
N THR A 103 7.16 -8.94 -7.10
CA THR A 103 6.18 -9.25 -8.15
C THR A 103 4.85 -9.54 -7.49
N LEU A 104 3.84 -8.75 -7.81
CA LEU A 104 2.47 -9.08 -7.47
C LEU A 104 2.00 -10.23 -8.37
N VAL A 105 1.49 -11.30 -7.75
CA VAL A 105 1.01 -12.49 -8.46
C VAL A 105 -0.47 -12.68 -8.17
N ILE A 106 -1.27 -12.60 -9.22
CA ILE A 106 -2.72 -12.75 -9.15
C ILE A 106 -3.10 -14.06 -9.81
N ALA A 107 -3.72 -14.94 -9.02
CA ALA A 107 -4.11 -16.27 -9.48
C ALA A 107 -5.27 -16.22 -10.50
N PRO A 108 -5.38 -17.20 -11.42
CA PRO A 108 -6.49 -17.29 -12.39
C PRO A 108 -7.89 -17.29 -11.77
N ASN A 109 -8.01 -17.77 -10.53
CA ASN A 109 -9.25 -17.88 -9.78
C ASN A 109 -9.37 -16.79 -8.69
N ASP A 110 -8.74 -15.63 -8.90
CA ASP A 110 -8.82 -14.49 -8.00
C ASP A 110 -10.28 -14.11 -7.71
N ARG A 111 -10.56 -13.87 -6.43
CA ARG A 111 -11.89 -13.48 -5.94
C ARG A 111 -12.07 -11.97 -5.83
N ALA A 112 -10.98 -11.20 -5.94
CA ALA A 112 -11.00 -9.74 -5.90
C ALA A 112 -11.35 -9.11 -7.26
N GLY A 113 -11.48 -9.90 -8.33
CA GLY A 113 -11.83 -9.43 -9.67
C GLY A 113 -10.67 -8.77 -10.41
N ALA A 114 -9.44 -8.96 -9.94
CA ALA A 114 -8.26 -8.49 -10.63
C ALA A 114 -7.89 -9.41 -11.79
N ARG A 115 -7.22 -8.85 -12.81
CA ARG A 115 -6.71 -9.64 -13.93
C ARG A 115 -5.64 -10.61 -13.41
N PRO A 116 -5.75 -11.91 -13.72
CA PRO A 116 -4.68 -12.85 -13.42
C PRO A 116 -3.39 -12.49 -14.13
N GLY A 117 -2.27 -12.69 -13.47
CA GLY A 117 -0.97 -12.37 -14.06
C GLY A 117 0.15 -12.15 -13.04
N ARG A 118 1.31 -11.79 -13.57
CA ARG A 118 2.50 -11.41 -12.79
C ARG A 118 2.83 -9.97 -13.12
N TYR A 119 2.90 -9.14 -12.08
CA TYR A 119 3.06 -7.70 -12.19
C TYR A 119 4.28 -7.27 -11.37
N PRO A 120 5.47 -7.21 -11.99
CA PRO A 120 6.65 -6.68 -11.32
C PRO A 120 6.39 -5.23 -10.89
N LEU A 121 6.70 -4.93 -9.62
CA LEU A 121 6.77 -3.56 -9.13
C LEU A 121 8.04 -2.90 -9.67
N LEU A 122 8.18 -1.58 -9.47
CA LEU A 122 9.41 -0.88 -9.87
C LEU A 122 10.62 -1.35 -9.04
N PRO A 123 11.83 -1.43 -9.62
CA PRO A 123 13.06 -1.65 -8.86
C PRO A 123 13.17 -0.65 -7.69
N TYR A 124 13.64 -1.14 -6.53
CA TYR A 124 13.77 -0.37 -5.29
C TYR A 124 12.46 0.20 -4.71
N ALA A 125 11.29 -0.20 -5.22
CA ALA A 125 10.01 0.25 -4.68
C ALA A 125 9.88 -0.05 -3.19
N LEU A 126 10.47 -1.17 -2.73
CA LEU A 126 10.43 -1.68 -1.37
C LEU A 126 11.79 -1.61 -0.67
N ALA A 127 12.61 -0.59 -0.98
CA ALA A 127 13.89 -0.39 -0.32
C ALA A 127 13.73 -0.35 1.22
N PRO A 128 14.44 -1.21 1.99
CA PRO A 128 14.21 -1.40 3.42
C PRO A 128 14.57 -0.16 4.27
N GLU A 129 15.48 0.67 3.79
CA GLU A 129 15.93 1.91 4.42
C GLU A 129 14.98 3.09 4.17
N ARG A 130 14.10 3.00 3.17
CA ARG A 130 13.19 4.09 2.83
C ARG A 130 12.12 4.25 3.89
N ARG A 131 12.25 5.32 4.67
CA ARG A 131 11.33 5.70 5.74
C ARG A 131 10.90 7.14 5.59
N ALA A 132 9.66 7.42 5.99
CA ALA A 132 9.15 8.78 6.12
C ALA A 132 8.56 8.96 7.51
N CYS A 133 8.53 10.21 7.98
CA CYS A 133 8.04 10.58 9.30
C CYS A 133 6.86 11.54 9.19
N MET A 134 5.79 11.24 9.91
CA MET A 134 4.62 12.11 10.07
C MET A 134 4.26 12.13 11.55
N GLU A 135 4.23 13.32 12.15
CA GLU A 135 3.76 13.51 13.54
C GLU A 135 4.41 12.56 14.56
N GLY A 136 5.73 12.33 14.41
CA GLY A 136 6.50 11.46 15.30
C GLY A 136 6.39 9.96 14.98
N ILE A 137 5.56 9.56 14.02
CA ILE A 137 5.51 8.20 13.50
C ILE A 137 6.44 8.08 12.30
N THR A 138 7.50 7.30 12.43
CA THR A 138 8.39 6.94 11.31
C THR A 138 8.04 5.54 10.81
N PHE A 139 7.70 5.40 9.53
CA PHE A 139 7.32 4.11 8.93
C PHE A 139 8.04 3.90 7.60
N ARG A 140 8.23 2.63 7.20
CA ARG A 140 8.77 2.29 5.88
C ARG A 140 7.76 2.66 4.80
N VAL A 141 8.18 3.30 3.72
CA VAL A 141 7.26 3.75 2.65
C VAL A 141 7.75 3.29 1.30
N CYS A 142 6.81 3.02 0.39
CA CYS A 142 7.17 2.76 -1.00
C CYS A 142 7.77 4.03 -1.65
N SER A 143 8.57 3.85 -2.71
CA SER A 143 9.10 5.01 -3.47
C SER A 143 7.99 5.87 -4.07
N ALA A 144 8.21 7.19 -4.19
CA ALA A 144 7.26 8.09 -4.85
C ALA A 144 7.04 7.71 -6.32
N GLU A 145 8.09 7.25 -7.01
CA GLU A 145 8.02 6.71 -8.37
C GLU A 145 7.03 5.55 -8.47
N TYR A 146 7.10 4.61 -7.53
CA TYR A 146 6.17 3.49 -7.47
C TYR A 146 4.74 3.94 -7.22
N GLU A 147 4.52 4.82 -6.23
CA GLU A 147 3.18 5.33 -5.93
C GLU A 147 2.55 6.06 -7.13
N TRP A 148 3.37 6.80 -7.89
CA TRP A 148 2.94 7.48 -9.11
C TRP A 148 2.64 6.50 -10.24
N TRP A 149 3.53 5.53 -10.44
CA TRP A 149 3.42 4.49 -11.48
C TRP A 149 2.24 3.55 -11.23
N ALA A 150 2.02 3.11 -9.98
CA ALA A 150 0.96 2.18 -9.61
C ALA A 150 -0.44 2.77 -9.85
N ARG A 151 -0.62 4.08 -9.62
CA ARG A 151 -1.88 4.79 -9.89
C ARG A 151 -2.25 4.78 -11.36
N HIS A 152 -1.27 4.95 -12.26
CA HIS A 152 -1.46 4.86 -13.71
C HIS A 152 -1.78 3.44 -14.18
N ARG A 153 -1.32 2.39 -13.47
CA ARG A 153 -1.60 0.99 -13.82
C ARG A 153 -2.83 0.39 -13.14
N SER A 154 -3.39 1.05 -12.14
CA SER A 154 -4.49 0.50 -11.32
C SER A 154 -5.70 0.03 -12.14
N ALA A 155 -6.07 0.75 -13.20
CA ALA A 155 -7.17 0.39 -14.10
C ALA A 155 -6.85 -0.82 -14.99
N ALA A 156 -5.57 -1.08 -15.27
CA ALA A 156 -5.16 -2.28 -16.01
C ALA A 156 -5.25 -3.54 -15.13
N LEU A 157 -5.03 -3.40 -13.81
CA LEU A 157 -5.08 -4.50 -12.86
C LEU A 157 -6.52 -4.91 -12.53
N VAL A 158 -7.41 -3.94 -12.30
CA VAL A 158 -8.82 -4.20 -11.96
C VAL A 158 -9.72 -3.63 -13.06
N PRO A 159 -10.26 -4.47 -13.96
CA PRO A 159 -11.10 -4.01 -15.07
C PRO A 159 -12.31 -3.20 -14.59
N GLY A 160 -12.63 -2.12 -15.30
CA GLY A 160 -13.79 -1.27 -14.98
C GLY A 160 -13.57 -0.30 -13.81
N ARG A 161 -12.38 -0.28 -13.20
CA ARG A 161 -12.04 0.73 -12.19
C ARG A 161 -11.98 2.12 -12.83
N THR A 162 -12.84 3.01 -12.35
CA THR A 162 -12.86 4.42 -12.77
C THR A 162 -11.82 5.22 -12.01
N LEU A 163 -11.30 6.28 -12.63
CA LEU A 163 -10.40 7.20 -11.96
C LEU A 163 -11.18 8.03 -10.93
N GLU A 164 -10.99 7.73 -9.66
CA GLU A 164 -11.61 8.49 -8.57
C GLU A 164 -10.91 9.85 -8.39
N PRO A 165 -11.61 10.93 -7.98
CA PRO A 165 -11.00 12.25 -7.76
C PRO A 165 -9.79 12.24 -6.82
N LYS A 166 -9.78 11.36 -5.81
CA LYS A 166 -8.63 11.17 -4.91
C LYS A 166 -7.36 10.72 -5.63
N ILE A 167 -7.48 9.97 -6.73
CA ILE A 167 -6.33 9.53 -7.52
C ILE A 167 -5.71 10.72 -8.25
N ALA A 168 -6.52 11.61 -8.83
CA ALA A 168 -6.03 12.82 -9.46
C ALA A 168 -5.33 13.76 -8.45
N HIS A 169 -5.88 13.89 -7.24
CA HIS A 169 -5.25 14.62 -6.14
C HIS A 169 -3.89 14.04 -5.77
N ASP A 170 -3.83 12.73 -5.51
CA ASP A 170 -2.58 12.04 -5.15
C ASP A 170 -1.53 12.14 -6.27
N LEU A 171 -1.94 12.04 -7.54
CA LEU A 171 -1.05 12.21 -8.69
C LEU A 171 -0.44 13.61 -8.71
N GLY A 172 -1.25 14.66 -8.54
CA GLY A 172 -0.74 16.04 -8.51
C GLY A 172 0.32 16.26 -7.42
N LEU A 173 0.15 15.62 -6.26
CA LEU A 173 1.14 15.65 -5.18
C LEU A 173 2.42 14.89 -5.54
N LEU A 174 2.29 13.66 -6.04
CA LEU A 174 3.43 12.83 -6.45
C LEU A 174 4.24 13.46 -7.59
N GLU A 175 3.59 14.23 -8.46
CA GLU A 175 4.25 15.00 -9.51
C GLU A 175 5.15 16.12 -8.99
N THR A 176 5.00 16.54 -7.73
CA THR A 176 5.94 17.46 -7.07
C THR A 176 7.20 16.75 -6.57
N LEU A 177 7.13 15.43 -6.37
CA LEU A 177 8.22 14.59 -5.85
C LEU A 177 8.97 13.85 -6.96
N VAL A 178 8.28 13.48 -8.04
CA VAL A 178 8.83 12.70 -9.15
C VAL A 178 9.12 13.63 -10.35
N PRO A 179 10.39 13.84 -10.73
CA PRO A 179 10.77 14.71 -11.84
C PRO A 179 10.10 14.31 -13.16
N ALA A 180 9.76 15.29 -14.00
CA ALA A 180 9.04 15.06 -15.26
C ALA A 180 9.76 14.07 -16.19
N GLU A 181 11.09 14.14 -16.29
CA GLU A 181 11.89 13.17 -17.08
C GLU A 181 11.72 11.75 -16.54
N ARG A 182 11.75 11.58 -15.21
CA ARG A 182 11.53 10.28 -14.58
C ARG A 182 10.12 9.76 -14.85
N ARG A 183 9.10 10.62 -14.78
CA ARG A 183 7.71 10.25 -15.11
C ARG A 183 7.57 9.80 -16.57
N ALA A 184 8.20 10.50 -17.50
CA ALA A 184 8.19 10.13 -18.92
C ALA A 184 8.82 8.75 -19.15
N ALA A 185 9.97 8.48 -18.51
CA ALA A 185 10.61 7.17 -18.58
C ALA A 185 9.74 6.05 -17.98
N LEU A 186 9.04 6.33 -16.87
CA LEU A 186 8.12 5.38 -16.23
C LEU A 186 6.90 5.08 -17.10
N LEU A 187 6.35 6.05 -17.82
CA LEU A 187 5.25 5.81 -18.77
C LEU A 187 5.71 4.96 -19.95
N ALA A 188 6.89 5.24 -20.49
CA ALA A 188 7.48 4.46 -21.57
C ALA A 188 7.74 3.00 -21.18
N SER A 189 7.89 2.69 -19.89
CA SER A 189 8.05 1.31 -19.41
C SER A 189 6.73 0.59 -19.14
N MET A 190 5.57 1.23 -19.37
CA MET A 190 4.24 0.62 -19.16
C MET A 190 3.66 -0.03 -20.41
N THR A 191 4.20 0.28 -21.60
CA THR A 191 3.85 -0.31 -22.90
C THR A 191 4.54 -1.64 -23.10
#